data_AF-A0A7S9PTD2-F1
#
_entry.id   AF-A0A7S9PTD2-F1
#
_cell.length_a   1.000
_cell.length_b   1.000
_cell.length_c   1.000
_cell.angle_alpha   90.00
_cell.angle_beta   90.00
_cell.angle_gamma   90.00
#
_symmetry.space_group_name_H-M   'P 1'
#
loop_
_entity.id
_entity.type
_entity.pdbx_description
1 polymer ?
#
loop_
_entity_poly.entity_id
_entity_poly.type
_entity_poly.pdbx_seq_one_letter_code
_entity_poly.pdbx_strand_id
1 'polypeptide(L)' 'MRFAPISVVFAVAATAAATNIPPNGAAVEQVQPAASCFWSGTSPFCAGACPEGYQDVETSNCGDGACCWTGYKKKCCK' A
#
# COMPACT_ATOMS: atom_id res chain seq x y z
N MET A 1 31.47 53.37 -5.68
CA MET A 1 31.72 52.22 -6.59
C MET A 1 31.87 50.93 -5.80
N ARG A 2 31.04 49.92 -6.12
CA ARG A 2 31.22 48.44 -6.15
C ARG A 2 29.83 47.83 -5.89
N PHE A 3 28.93 47.81 -6.87
CA PHE A 3 28.74 46.77 -7.89
C PHE A 3 28.81 45.34 -7.31
N ALA A 4 27.63 44.77 -7.06
CA ALA A 4 27.42 43.34 -6.84
C ALA A 4 27.28 42.63 -8.20
N PRO A 5 27.82 41.41 -8.35
CA PRO A 5 27.34 40.52 -9.40
C PRO A 5 26.79 39.20 -8.83
N ILE A 6 25.46 39.14 -8.80
CA ILE A 6 24.65 38.11 -9.47
C ILE A 6 25.13 36.66 -9.21
N SER A 7 24.64 36.07 -8.12
CA SER A 7 24.68 34.62 -7.96
C SER A 7 23.76 33.96 -8.99
N VAL A 8 24.33 33.00 -9.69
CA VAL A 8 23.84 32.30 -10.88
C VAL A 8 22.43 31.72 -10.67
N VAL A 9 21.51 32.08 -11.56
CA VAL A 9 20.16 31.52 -11.62
C VAL A 9 20.26 30.14 -12.24
N PHE A 10 20.16 29.08 -11.43
CA PHE A 10 20.02 27.72 -11.95
C PHE A 10 18.61 27.56 -12.54
N ALA A 11 18.51 27.61 -13.86
CA ALA A 11 17.30 27.29 -14.58
C ALA A 11 17.05 25.77 -14.52
N VAL A 12 16.28 25.31 -13.53
CA VAL A 12 15.75 23.95 -13.53
C VAL A 12 14.51 23.93 -14.42
N ALA A 13 14.65 23.35 -15.61
CA ALA A 13 13.51 23.08 -16.48
C ALA A 13 12.65 21.97 -15.85
N ALA A 14 11.55 22.36 -15.19
CA ALA A 14 10.55 21.44 -14.70
C ALA A 14 9.76 20.89 -15.90
N THR A 15 9.97 19.62 -16.23
CA THR A 15 9.01 18.89 -17.06
C THR A 15 7.77 18.66 -16.21
N ALA A 16 6.64 19.24 -16.63
CA ALA A 16 5.37 19.07 -15.97
C ALA A 16 4.85 17.63 -16.20
N ALA A 17 5.28 16.68 -15.39
CA ALA A 17 4.41 15.56 -15.07
C ALA A 17 3.32 16.13 -14.17
N ALA A 18 2.09 16.21 -14.66
CA ALA A 18 0.94 16.64 -13.87
C ALA A 18 0.69 15.62 -12.75
N THR A 19 1.42 15.77 -11.65
CA THR A 19 1.23 15.00 -10.43
C THR A 19 0.03 15.61 -9.70
N ASN A 20 -1.14 15.03 -9.91
CA ASN A 20 -2.30 15.25 -9.04
C ASN A 20 -2.03 14.58 -7.69
N ILE A 21 -1.17 15.20 -6.86
CA ILE A 21 -0.90 14.78 -5.49
C ILE A 21 -1.88 15.56 -4.59
N PRO A 22 -2.83 14.90 -3.92
CA PRO A 22 -3.67 15.57 -2.94
C PRO A 22 -2.80 16.04 -1.75
N PRO A 23 -3.02 17.27 -1.22
CA PRO A 23 -2.21 17.86 -0.15
C PRO A 23 -2.60 17.27 1.21
N ASN A 24 -2.33 15.99 1.39
CA ASN A 24 -2.40 15.29 2.66
C ASN A 24 -1.82 13.89 2.43
N GLY A 25 -0.61 13.65 2.94
CA GLY A 25 0.11 12.39 2.85
C GLY A 25 -0.55 11.22 3.60
N ALA A 26 -1.79 10.91 3.29
CA ALA A 26 -2.35 9.60 3.52
C ALA A 26 -1.86 8.72 2.37
N ALA A 27 -1.02 7.74 2.68
CA ALA A 27 -0.95 6.55 1.84
C ALA A 27 -2.40 6.07 1.68
N VAL A 28 -2.97 6.28 0.49
CA VAL A 28 -4.21 5.60 0.14
C VAL A 28 -3.83 4.13 0.03
N GLU A 29 -3.92 3.43 1.16
CA GLU A 29 -4.24 2.01 1.18
C GLU A 29 -5.35 1.87 0.14
N GLN A 30 -5.03 1.22 -0.96
CA GLN A 30 -5.84 1.23 -2.17
C GLN A 30 -7.21 0.73 -1.76
N VAL A 31 -8.19 1.63 -1.64
CA VAL A 31 -9.59 1.24 -1.45
C VAL A 31 -10.04 0.73 -2.80
N GLN A 32 -9.61 -0.50 -3.12
CA GLN A 32 -10.15 -1.26 -4.22
C GLN A 32 -11.67 -1.32 -4.01
N PRO A 33 -12.45 -1.06 -5.07
CA PRO A 33 -13.91 -1.07 -4.98
C PRO A 33 -14.33 -2.36 -4.29
N ALA A 34 -15.12 -2.22 -3.23
CA ALA A 34 -15.32 -3.21 -2.16
C ALA A 34 -15.82 -4.59 -2.62
N ALA A 35 -14.94 -5.36 -3.27
CA ALA A 35 -14.90 -6.78 -3.06
C ALA A 35 -14.62 -6.96 -1.57
N SER A 36 -15.55 -7.58 -0.84
CA SER A 36 -15.40 -7.83 0.59
C SER A 36 -14.21 -8.76 0.82
N CYS A 37 -13.01 -8.21 0.95
CA CYS A 37 -11.80 -8.95 1.21
C CYS A 37 -11.62 -9.13 2.71
N PHE A 38 -11.25 -10.33 3.15
CA PHE A 38 -10.92 -10.59 4.54
C PHE A 38 -9.76 -11.57 4.67
N TRP A 39 -9.02 -11.49 5.78
CA TRP A 39 -8.00 -12.47 6.12
C TRP A 39 -8.61 -13.62 6.91
N SER A 40 -8.39 -14.84 6.44
CA SER A 40 -8.78 -16.09 7.09
C SER A 40 -7.56 -16.74 7.75
N GLY A 41 -7.72 -17.16 9.00
CA GLY A 41 -6.69 -17.82 9.82
C GLY A 41 -6.35 -17.04 11.09
N THR A 42 -6.34 -17.73 12.24
CA THR A 42 -6.13 -17.11 13.56
C THR A 42 -4.74 -17.44 14.11
N SER A 43 -4.01 -16.43 14.54
CA SER A 43 -2.69 -16.60 15.15
C SER A 43 -2.83 -17.13 16.59
N PRO A 44 -1.84 -17.88 17.14
CA PRO A 44 -0.52 -18.19 16.58
C PRO A 44 -0.48 -19.41 15.65
N PHE A 45 -1.51 -20.25 15.64
CA PHE A 45 -1.59 -21.46 14.81
C PHE A 45 -2.63 -21.28 13.71
N CYS A 46 -2.18 -20.92 12.50
CA CYS A 46 -3.08 -20.50 11.43
C CYS A 46 -3.40 -21.63 10.46
N ALA A 47 -4.68 -21.72 10.08
CA ALA A 47 -5.18 -22.59 9.01
C ALA A 47 -6.10 -21.79 8.08
N GLY A 48 -5.54 -20.80 7.38
CA GLY A 48 -6.30 -19.92 6.50
C GLY A 48 -6.90 -20.68 5.32
N ALA A 49 -8.20 -20.48 5.11
CA ALA A 49 -8.96 -21.06 4.00
C ALA A 49 -10.06 -20.09 3.54
N CYS A 50 -10.28 -20.02 2.24
CA CYS A 50 -11.36 -19.22 1.66
C CYS A 50 -12.63 -20.06 1.51
N PRO A 51 -13.79 -19.55 1.96
CA PRO A 51 -15.06 -20.23 1.77
C PRO A 51 -15.47 -20.23 0.30
N GLU A 52 -16.46 -21.06 -0.06
CA GLU A 52 -16.97 -21.13 -1.43
C GLU A 52 -17.45 -19.77 -1.93
N GLY A 53 -17.11 -19.46 -3.18
CA GLY A 53 -17.43 -18.18 -3.80
C GLY A 53 -16.53 -17.02 -3.36
N TYR A 54 -15.41 -17.30 -2.71
CA TYR A 54 -14.27 -16.39 -2.50
C TYR A 54 -13.00 -16.99 -3.12
N GLN A 55 -12.15 -16.12 -3.64
CA GLN A 55 -10.85 -16.49 -4.20
C GLN A 55 -9.72 -16.11 -3.24
N ASP A 56 -8.73 -16.99 -3.16
CA ASP A 56 -7.47 -16.71 -2.48
C ASP A 56 -6.63 -15.79 -3.35
N VAL A 57 -6.49 -14.54 -2.93
CA VAL A 57 -5.69 -13.53 -3.65
C VAL A 57 -4.30 -13.36 -3.06
N GLU A 58 -4.10 -13.79 -1.82
CA GLU A 58 -2.84 -13.58 -1.10
C GLU A 58 -2.72 -14.56 0.05
N THR A 59 -1.54 -15.18 0.20
CA THR A 59 -1.23 -16.01 1.37
C THR A 59 -0.09 -15.36 2.14
N SER A 60 -0.28 -15.14 3.44
CA SER A 60 0.70 -14.48 4.31
C SER A 60 0.72 -15.12 5.70
N ASN A 61 1.88 -15.13 6.35
CA ASN A 61 1.99 -15.58 7.73
C ASN A 61 1.50 -14.51 8.73
N CYS A 62 1.39 -13.24 8.35
CA CYS A 62 0.93 -12.18 9.26
C CYS A 62 -0.37 -11.52 8.84
N GLY A 63 -0.68 -11.46 7.53
CA GLY A 63 -1.97 -11.07 6.95
C GLY A 63 -2.63 -9.81 7.52
N ASP A 64 -3.35 -9.97 8.64
CA ASP A 64 -4.07 -8.96 9.43
C ASP A 64 -3.19 -8.21 10.45
N GLY A 65 -1.87 -8.42 10.44
CA GLY A 65 -0.89 -7.81 11.34
C GLY A 65 -0.46 -8.72 12.49
N ALA A 66 -1.19 -9.80 12.77
CA ALA A 66 -0.83 -10.79 13.78
C ALA A 66 -0.12 -11.99 13.13
N CYS A 67 1.14 -12.24 13.44
CA CYS A 67 1.90 -13.33 12.82
C CYS A 67 1.61 -14.73 13.39
N CYS A 68 1.50 -15.70 12.50
CA CYS A 68 1.44 -17.13 12.81
C CYS A 68 2.84 -17.64 13.16
N TRP A 69 2.92 -18.50 14.18
CA TRP A 69 4.10 -19.29 14.48
C TRP A 69 4.19 -20.51 13.56
N THR A 70 3.05 -21.14 13.30
CA THR A 70 2.95 -22.21 12.30
C THR A 70 1.71 -22.05 11.44
N GLY A 71 1.81 -22.47 10.18
CA GLY A 71 0.75 -22.32 9.19
C GLY A 71 0.73 -20.95 8.52
N TYR A 72 -0.37 -20.64 7.83
CA TYR A 72 -0.53 -19.40 7.05
C TYR A 72 -1.97 -18.89 7.07
N LYS A 73 -2.12 -17.60 6.80
CA LYS A 73 -3.41 -16.94 6.57
C LYS A 73 -3.62 -16.76 5.08
N LYS A 74 -4.88 -16.68 4.67
CA LYS A 74 -5.29 -16.43 3.28
C LYS A 74 -6.18 -15.20 3.20
N LYS A 75 -5.93 -14.34 2.23
CA LYS A 75 -6.75 -13.19 1.92
C LYS A 75 -7.78 -13.64 0.91
N CYS A 76 -9.03 -13.63 1.33
CA CYS A 76 -10.16 -14.12 0.58
C CYS A 76 -10.93 -12.92 0.06
N CYS A 77 -11.01 -12.78 -1.26
CA CYS A 77 -11.73 -11.71 -1.94
C CYS A 77 -12.82 -12.29 -2.86
N LYS A 78 -13.87 -11.53 -3.11
CA LYS A 78 -14.98 -11.93 -3.97
C LYS A 78 -14.90 -11.27 -5.34
#